data_AF-A0A392N979-F1
#
_entry.id   AF-A0A392N979-F1
#
_cell.length_a   1.000
_cell.length_b   1.000
_cell.length_c   1.000
_cell.angle_alpha   90.00
_cell.angle_beta   90.00
_cell.angle_gamma   90.00
#
_symmetry.space_group_name_H-M   'P 1'
#
loop_
_entity.id
_entity.type
_entity.pdbx_description
1 polymer ?
#
loop_
_entity_poly.entity_id
_entity_poly.type
_entity_poly.pdbx_seq_one_letter_code
_entity_poly.pdbx_strand_id
1 'polypeptide(L)'
;MSLGAHIGPEPTTDRFVVVMHGPDERSIPGNTVAVQADMPFNGLTTFGTSFLSKFECSQMPHPLLEHITFVDTPGVLSGEKQRTQRSYDFTGVTSWFAAKSDLILLLFDPHKLD
;
A
#
# COMPACT_ATOMS: atom_id res chain seq x y z
N MET A 1 11.48 9.33 -12.09
CA MET A 1 10.98 8.13 -11.40
C MET A 1 9.85 8.64 -10.51
N SER A 2 8.60 8.20 -10.69
CA SER A 2 7.55 8.59 -9.74
C SER A 2 7.79 7.81 -8.45
N LEU A 3 7.95 8.48 -7.30
CA LEU A 3 8.05 7.73 -6.05
C LEU A 3 6.80 6.87 -5.85
N GLY A 4 7.00 5.62 -5.44
CA GLY A 4 5.95 4.71 -5.01
C GLY A 4 5.27 3.89 -6.11
N ALA A 5 5.05 4.42 -7.32
CA ALA A 5 4.34 3.68 -8.37
C ALA A 5 5.30 3.03 -9.38
N HIS A 6 5.29 1.70 -9.47
CA HIS A 6 5.87 0.97 -10.59
C HIS A 6 4.79 0.76 -11.66
N ILE A 7 4.92 1.46 -12.78
CA ILE A 7 3.97 1.37 -13.91
C ILE A 7 4.48 0.32 -14.91
N GLY A 8 3.68 -0.70 -15.19
CA GLY A 8 3.93 -1.67 -16.27
C GLY A 8 2.65 -2.35 -16.77
N PRO A 9 2.75 -3.12 -17.88
CA PRO A 9 1.59 -3.75 -18.54
C PRO A 9 1.00 -4.95 -17.79
N GLU A 10 1.76 -5.56 -16.88
CA GLU A 10 1.34 -6.65 -15.98
C GLU A 10 1.14 -6.09 -14.55
N PRO A 11 0.52 -6.81 -13.58
CA PRO A 11 0.41 -6.32 -12.21
C PRO A 11 1.79 -6.04 -11.60
N THR A 12 2.26 -4.80 -11.70
CA THR A 12 3.60 -4.38 -11.29
C THR A 12 3.66 -3.96 -9.84
N THR A 13 2.52 -3.61 -9.23
CA THR A 13 2.43 -3.28 -7.80
C THR A 13 2.27 -4.56 -6.99
N ASP A 14 3.38 -5.04 -6.40
CA ASP A 14 3.41 -6.16 -5.45
C ASP A 14 3.47 -5.70 -3.98
N ARG A 15 3.41 -4.38 -3.76
CA ARG A 15 3.55 -3.69 -2.46
C ARG A 15 2.32 -2.86 -2.11
N PHE A 16 2.04 -2.74 -0.83
CA PHE A 16 1.23 -1.64 -0.34
C PHE A 16 2.11 -0.40 -0.28
N VAL A 17 1.65 0.69 -0.86
CA VAL A 17 2.36 1.97 -0.84
C VAL A 17 1.43 3.03 -0.28
N VAL A 18 1.82 3.62 0.84
CA VAL A 18 1.18 4.84 1.33
C VAL A 18 1.90 6.03 0.70
N VAL A 19 1.15 6.90 0.04
CA VAL A 19 1.64 8.19 -0.46
C VAL A 19 1.04 9.28 0.40
N MET A 20 1.87 9.96 1.18
CA MET A 20 1.44 10.97 2.15
C MET A 20 2.34 12.21 2.11
N HIS A 21 1.91 13.28 2.78
CA HIS A 21 2.73 14.48 2.90
C HIS A 21 3.98 14.21 3.74
N GLY A 22 5.07 14.88 3.36
CA GLY A 22 6.26 15.00 4.18
C GLY A 22 7.12 16.17 3.72
N PRO A 23 8.11 16.59 4.53
CA PRO A 23 8.94 17.76 4.24
C PRO A 23 9.85 17.54 3.03
N ASP A 24 10.21 16.29 2.76
CA ASP A 24 11.15 15.90 1.72
C ASP A 24 10.60 14.72 0.90
N GLU A 25 11.02 14.66 -0.37
CA GLU A 25 10.75 13.53 -1.26
C GLU A 25 11.57 12.31 -0.83
N ARG A 26 10.91 11.29 -0.26
CA ARG A 26 11.58 10.08 0.24
C ARG A 26 10.68 8.85 0.23
N SER A 27 11.29 7.67 0.12
CA SER A 27 10.64 6.38 0.37
C SER A 27 11.19 5.78 1.67
N ILE A 28 10.28 5.39 2.57
CA ILE A 28 10.57 4.81 3.88
C ILE A 28 10.15 3.34 3.87
N PRO A 29 11.07 2.39 4.16
CA PRO A 29 10.73 0.98 4.24
C PRO A 29 9.67 0.66 5.30
N GLY A 30 8.78 -0.31 5.02
CA GLY A 30 7.68 -0.69 5.89
C GLY A 30 8.10 -1.06 7.32
N ASN A 31 9.22 -1.78 7.48
CA ASN A 31 9.77 -2.10 8.80
C ASN A 31 10.12 -0.85 9.62
N THR A 32 10.58 0.21 8.97
CA THR A 32 10.96 1.47 9.62
C THR A 32 9.74 2.32 9.93
N VAL A 33 8.82 2.49 8.97
CA VAL A 33 7.64 3.34 9.17
C VAL A 33 6.67 2.73 10.20
N ALA A 34 6.61 1.40 10.31
CA ALA A 34 5.74 0.71 11.27
C ALA A 34 6.22 0.80 12.73
N VAL A 35 7.39 1.38 13.01
CA VAL A 35 7.88 1.60 14.40
C VAL A 35 8.06 3.07 14.74
N GLN A 36 7.79 3.98 13.80
CA GLN A 36 7.78 5.42 14.05
C GLN A 36 6.54 5.80 14.87
N ALA A 37 6.77 6.34 16.06
CA ALA A 37 5.71 6.65 17.02
C ALA A 37 4.76 7.77 16.54
N ASP A 38 5.25 8.64 15.66
CA ASP A 38 4.52 9.74 15.02
C ASP A 38 3.77 9.31 13.75
N MET A 39 3.86 8.05 13.34
CA MET A 39 3.21 7.52 12.15
C MET A 39 2.02 6.61 12.51
N PRO A 40 0.91 6.65 11.76
CA PRO A 40 -0.30 5.88 12.06
C PRO A 40 -0.21 4.40 11.64
N PHE A 41 1.00 3.85 11.47
CA PHE A 41 1.25 2.52 10.88
C PHE A 41 1.74 1.47 11.88
N ASN A 42 1.87 1.82 13.16
CA ASN A 42 2.33 0.90 14.20
C ASN A 42 1.53 -0.41 14.30
N GLY A 43 0.21 -0.34 14.09
CA GLY A 43 -0.67 -1.51 14.08
C GLY A 43 -0.34 -2.54 12.99
N LEU A 44 0.35 -2.13 11.92
CA LEU A 44 0.74 -3.03 10.83
C LEU A 44 1.82 -4.04 11.23
N THR A 45 2.52 -3.80 12.35
CA THR A 45 3.49 -4.76 12.90
C THR A 45 2.87 -6.12 13.20
N THR A 46 1.56 -6.20 13.46
CA THR A 46 0.84 -7.47 13.68
C THR A 46 0.85 -8.41 12.48
N PHE A 47 1.08 -7.90 11.26
CA PHE A 47 1.14 -8.72 10.04
C PHE A 47 2.53 -9.27 9.76
N GLY A 48 3.51 -8.94 10.61
CA GLY A 48 4.85 -9.52 10.60
C GLY A 48 5.75 -9.01 9.48
N THR A 49 7.02 -9.41 9.56
CA THR A 49 8.10 -8.96 8.66
C THR A 49 7.84 -9.30 7.20
N SER A 50 7.14 -10.41 6.95
CA SER A 50 6.73 -10.82 5.60
C SER A 50 5.90 -9.73 4.90
N PHE A 51 4.88 -9.19 5.59
CA PHE A 51 4.11 -8.06 5.09
C PHE A 51 4.94 -6.78 5.06
N LEU A 52 5.66 -6.45 6.14
CA LEU A 52 6.39 -5.18 6.23
C LEU A 52 7.49 -5.05 5.16
N SER A 53 8.01 -6.17 4.65
CA SER A 53 8.92 -6.20 3.49
C SER A 53 8.25 -5.80 2.16
N LYS A 54 6.91 -5.87 2.10
CA LYS A 54 6.03 -5.50 0.99
C LYS A 54 5.21 -4.23 1.29
N PHE A 55 5.61 -3.45 2.28
CA PHE A 55 5.00 -2.17 2.63
C PHE A 55 6.03 -1.05 2.46
N GLU A 56 5.59 0.09 1.93
CA GLU A 56 6.40 1.30 1.76
C GLU A 56 5.56 2.53 2.10
N CYS A 57 6.20 3.53 2.69
CA CYS A 57 5.66 4.87 2.84
C CYS A 57 6.46 5.84 1.98
N SER A 58 5.83 6.39 0.95
CA SER A 58 6.36 7.45 0.11
C SER A 58 5.86 8.80 0.61
N GLN A 59 6.79 9.72 0.82
CA GLN A 59 6.51 11.08 1.25
C GLN A 59 6.99 12.08 0.22
N MET A 60 6.25 13.18 0.04
CA MET A 60 6.68 14.34 -0.74
C MET A 60 5.93 15.61 -0.31
N PRO A 61 6.55 16.79 -0.48
CA PRO A 61 5.90 18.07 -0.19
C PRO A 61 4.95 18.45 -1.33
N HIS A 62 3.70 17.98 -1.27
CA HIS A 62 2.67 18.29 -2.26
C HIS A 62 1.39 18.82 -1.59
N PRO A 63 0.80 19.94 -2.06
CA PRO A 63 -0.38 20.56 -1.42
C PRO A 63 -1.58 19.62 -1.28
N LEU A 64 -1.83 18.76 -2.28
CA LEU A 64 -2.90 17.76 -2.18
C LEU A 64 -2.69 16.78 -1.02
N LEU A 65 -1.44 16.41 -0.75
CA LEU A 65 -1.12 15.42 0.26
C LEU A 65 -1.22 15.96 1.70
N GLU A 66 -1.26 17.29 1.87
CA GLU A 66 -1.56 17.93 3.16
C GLU A 66 -2.99 17.63 3.61
N HIS A 67 -3.87 17.26 2.68
CA HIS A 67 -5.28 17.00 2.94
C HIS A 67 -5.67 15.53 2.72
N ILE A 68 -4.90 14.79 1.91
CA ILE A 68 -5.24 13.43 1.49
C ILE A 68 -4.02 12.53 1.56
N THR A 69 -4.18 11.34 2.13
CA THR A 69 -3.20 10.25 2.01
C THR A 69 -3.76 9.19 1.07
N PHE A 70 -2.97 8.78 0.09
CA PHE A 70 -3.35 7.68 -0.81
C PHE A 70 -2.75 6.38 -0.30
N VAL A 71 -3.53 5.31 -0.38
CA VAL A 71 -3.05 3.95 -0.18
C VAL A 71 -3.19 3.23 -1.51
N ASP A 72 -2.07 3.01 -2.19
CA ASP A 72 -2.02 2.12 -3.34
C ASP A 72 -1.83 0.68 -2.85
N THR A 73 -2.59 -0.23 -3.43
CA THR A 73 -2.66 -1.63 -3.00
C THR A 73 -2.23 -2.56 -4.12
N PRO A 74 -1.58 -3.69 -3.80
CA PRO A 74 -1.33 -4.73 -4.80
C PRO A 74 -2.63 -5.16 -5.47
N GLY A 75 -2.60 -5.36 -6.80
CA GLY A 75 -3.74 -5.84 -7.55
C GLY A 75 -4.36 -7.11 -6.96
N VAL A 76 -5.69 -7.23 -6.99
CA VAL A 76 -6.38 -8.43 -6.55
C VAL A 76 -6.17 -9.52 -7.61
N LEU A 77 -5.55 -10.63 -7.22
CA LEU A 77 -5.44 -11.84 -8.05
C LEU A 77 -6.74 -12.64 -7.91
N SER A 78 -7.14 -13.39 -8.92
CA SER A 78 -8.29 -14.27 -8.86
C SER A 78 -7.96 -15.64 -8.25
N GLY A 79 -8.91 -16.23 -7.51
CA GLY A 79 -8.88 -17.63 -7.06
C GLY A 79 -7.78 -17.99 -6.05
N GLU A 80 -7.29 -19.24 -6.10
CA GLU A 80 -6.28 -19.78 -5.18
C GLU A 80 -4.92 -19.06 -5.23
N LYS A 81 -4.66 -18.26 -6.27
CA LYS A 81 -3.42 -17.50 -6.44
C LYS A 81 -3.25 -16.42 -5.36
N GLN A 82 -4.34 -15.86 -4.83
CA GLN A 82 -4.28 -14.94 -3.68
C GLN A 82 -3.69 -15.59 -2.43
N ARG A 83 -4.07 -16.85 -2.15
CA ARG A 83 -3.67 -17.57 -0.94
C ARG A 83 -2.31 -18.24 -1.05
N THR A 84 -1.91 -18.63 -2.26
CA THR A 84 -0.66 -19.39 -2.49
C THR A 84 0.54 -18.52 -2.83
N GLN A 85 0.35 -17.34 -3.44
CA GLN A 85 1.47 -16.49 -3.86
C GLN A 85 1.88 -15.43 -2.83
N ARG A 86 1.05 -15.15 -1.81
CA ARG A 86 1.36 -14.14 -0.79
C ARG A 86 1.83 -14.80 0.49
N SER A 87 2.98 -14.37 0.99
CA SER A 87 3.57 -14.83 2.25
C SER A 87 2.98 -14.12 3.49
N TYR A 88 1.90 -13.35 3.32
CA TYR A 88 1.25 -12.56 4.37
C TYR A 88 -0.27 -12.54 4.18
N ASP A 89 -1.01 -12.21 5.24
CA ASP A 89 -2.46 -12.10 5.22
C ASP A 89 -2.93 -10.84 4.47
N PHE A 90 -3.08 -10.96 3.15
CA PHE A 90 -3.51 -9.85 2.31
C PHE A 90 -4.90 -9.33 2.69
N THR A 91 -5.85 -10.22 2.99
CA THR A 91 -7.21 -9.83 3.35
C THR A 91 -7.22 -9.06 4.66
N GLY A 92 -6.46 -9.51 5.66
CA GLY A 92 -6.30 -8.82 6.93
C GLY A 92 -5.68 -7.43 6.76
N VAL A 93 -4.59 -7.31 5.99
CA VAL A 93 -3.95 -6.01 5.71
C VAL A 93 -4.92 -5.07 4.98
N THR A 94 -5.59 -5.57 3.94
CA THR A 94 -6.57 -4.77 3.17
C THR A 94 -7.70 -4.31 4.06
N SER A 95 -8.22 -5.18 4.94
CA SER A 95 -9.27 -4.84 5.90
C SER A 95 -8.81 -3.79 6.91
N TRP A 96 -7.55 -3.86 7.34
CA TRP A 96 -6.96 -2.87 8.26
C TRP A 96 -6.91 -1.47 7.63
N PHE A 97 -6.48 -1.36 6.37
CA PHE A 97 -6.49 -0.09 5.64
C PHE A 97 -7.91 0.38 5.34
N ALA A 98 -8.79 -0.52 4.90
CA ALA A 98 -10.19 -0.20 4.61
C ALA A 98 -10.90 0.38 5.84
N ALA A 99 -10.67 -0.19 7.03
CA ALA A 99 -11.26 0.29 8.29
C ALA A 99 -10.78 1.69 8.72
N LYS A 100 -9.69 2.19 8.13
CA LYS A 100 -9.11 3.52 8.39
C LYS A 100 -9.28 4.50 7.24
N SER A 101 -9.83 4.05 6.12
CA SER A 101 -9.97 4.86 4.91
C SER A 101 -11.32 5.58 4.91
N ASP A 102 -11.32 6.87 4.58
CA ASP A 102 -12.54 7.64 4.39
C ASP A 102 -13.27 7.29 3.09
N LEU A 103 -12.52 6.85 2.08
CA LEU A 103 -13.02 6.49 0.75
C LEU A 103 -12.24 5.28 0.22
N ILE A 104 -12.96 4.33 -0.39
CA ILE A 104 -12.38 3.18 -1.08
C ILE A 104 -12.76 3.27 -2.56
N LEU A 105 -11.76 3.33 -3.43
CA LEU A 105 -11.94 3.31 -4.88
C LEU A 105 -11.76 1.87 -5.39
N LEU A 106 -12.80 1.31 -5.99
CA LEU A 106 -12.73 0.02 -6.67
C LEU A 106 -12.61 0.25 -8.17
N LEU A 107 -11.49 -0.17 -8.75
CA LEU A 107 -11.20 0.00 -10.17
C LEU A 107 -11.47 -1.32 -10.91
N PHE A 108 -12.29 -1.25 -11.96
CA PHE A 108 -12.58 -2.37 -12.85
C PHE A 108 -12.13 -2.00 -14.26
N ASP A 109 -11.35 -2.88 -14.90
CA ASP A 109 -11.00 -2.75 -16.30
C ASP A 109 -12.04 -3.49 -17.16
N PRO A 110 -12.88 -2.80 -17.93
CA PRO A 110 -13.92 -3.43 -18.75
C PRO A 110 -13.35 -4.30 -19.88
N HIS A 111 -12.06 -4.16 -20.22
CA HIS A 111 -11.41 -4.96 -21.27
C HIS A 111 -10.84 -6.29 -20.75
N LYS A 112 -10.86 -6.52 -19.42
CA LYS A 112 -10.40 -7.75 -18.76
C LYS A 112 -11.52 -8.44 -17.99
N LEU A 113 -12.72 -8.50 -18.59
CA LEU A 113 -13.83 -9.30 -18.10
C LEU A 113 -13.60 -10.77 -18.47
N ASP A 114 -12.64 -11.40 -17.79
CA ASP A 114 -12.48 -12.85 -17.74
C ASP A 114 -13.13 -13.40 -16.45
#